data_AF-A0A3Q0SSY8-F1
#
_entry.id   AF-A0A3Q0SSY8-F1
#
_cell.length_a   1.000
_cell.length_b   1.000
_cell.length_c   1.000
_cell.angle_alpha   90.00
_cell.angle_beta   90.00
_cell.angle_gamma   90.00
#
_symmetry.space_group_name_H-M   'P 1'
#
loop_
_entity.id
_entity.type
_entity.pdbx_description
1 polymer ?
#
loop_
_entity_poly.entity_id
_entity_poly.type
_entity_poly.pdbx_seq_one_letter_code
_entity_poly.pdbx_strand_id
1 'polypeptide(L)'
;LKLTKRRKKKAAHSSGKKYVPPKIAPVHYDGDMTEADKKAAQVERHRQAALRSSVIQELRQQYSDAPEEIRDKRDFQSERESREELHRKNYEESMMVRLNVPKHQRNARKRGMMSMSNQLSSITRFGDITALTGGEGGDNPRPKRKKKLMKKNTKRKGEDFKIPH
;
A
#
# COMPACT_ATOMS: atom_id res chain seq x y z
N LEU A 1 -8.79 34.50 51.74
CA LEU A 1 -7.77 33.78 50.93
C LEU A 1 -7.92 32.27 51.17
N LYS A 2 -8.68 31.53 50.34
CA LYS A 2 -8.79 30.06 50.46
C LYS A 2 -7.88 29.40 49.43
N LEU A 3 -6.74 28.89 49.90
CA LEU A 3 -5.74 28.19 49.09
C LEU A 3 -6.19 26.74 48.85
N THR A 4 -6.62 26.41 47.63
CA THR A 4 -6.99 25.02 47.25
C THR A 4 -5.73 24.23 46.89
N LYS A 5 -5.37 23.27 47.76
CA LYS A 5 -4.21 22.37 47.62
C LYS A 5 -4.52 21.29 46.56
N ARG A 6 -3.89 21.33 45.38
CA ARG A 6 -3.97 20.24 44.37
C ARG A 6 -3.25 18.99 44.90
N ARG A 7 -3.99 17.89 45.11
CA ARG A 7 -3.42 16.55 45.37
C ARG A 7 -2.76 16.04 44.09
N LYS A 8 -1.42 16.03 44.05
CA LYS A 8 -0.66 15.21 43.09
C LYS A 8 -0.85 13.74 43.48
N LYS A 9 -1.55 12.95 42.66
CA LYS A 9 -1.53 11.49 42.77
C LYS A 9 -0.19 11.00 42.22
N LYS A 10 0.72 10.60 43.11
CA LYS A 10 1.87 9.78 42.74
C LYS A 10 1.40 8.32 42.67
N ALA A 11 1.68 7.66 41.54
CA ALA A 11 1.46 6.22 41.41
C ALA A 11 2.47 5.50 42.32
N ALA A 12 1.96 4.70 43.25
CA ALA A 12 2.78 3.88 44.14
C ALA A 12 3.41 2.73 43.32
N HIS A 13 4.73 2.58 43.40
CA HIS A 13 5.37 1.32 43.00
C HIS A 13 5.08 0.29 44.10
N SER A 14 4.03 -0.52 43.92
CA SER A 14 3.76 -1.65 44.81
C SER A 14 4.75 -2.77 44.51
N SER A 15 5.74 -2.93 45.38
CA SER A 15 6.64 -4.07 45.44
C SER A 15 5.84 -5.38 45.51
N GLY A 16 6.01 -6.25 44.51
CA GLY A 16 5.49 -7.63 44.51
C GLY A 16 4.60 -8.05 43.34
N LYS A 17 4.19 -7.13 42.44
CA LYS A 17 3.38 -7.50 41.26
C LYS A 17 4.22 -7.45 39.98
N LYS A 18 4.21 -8.54 39.20
CA LYS A 18 4.83 -8.60 37.86
C LYS A 18 4.31 -7.43 37.02
N TYR A 19 5.22 -6.70 36.39
CA TYR A 19 4.91 -5.52 35.59
C TYR A 19 3.87 -5.86 34.51
N VAL A 20 2.80 -5.06 34.46
CA VAL A 20 1.78 -5.15 33.41
C VAL A 20 1.93 -3.93 32.53
N PRO A 21 2.36 -4.08 31.26
CA PRO A 21 2.47 -2.96 30.35
C PRO A 21 1.10 -2.31 30.10
N PRO A 22 1.05 -0.97 29.96
CA PRO A 22 -0.19 -0.26 29.73
C PRO A 22 -0.81 -0.67 28.38
N LYS A 23 -2.13 -0.87 28.39
CA LYS A 23 -2.90 -1.14 27.17
C LYS A 23 -3.18 0.19 26.47
N ILE A 24 -2.41 0.51 25.42
CA ILE A 24 -2.62 1.71 24.62
C ILE A 24 -3.76 1.44 23.65
N ALA A 25 -4.83 2.24 23.74
CA ALA A 25 -5.89 2.25 22.73
C ALA A 25 -5.47 3.15 21.56
N PRO A 26 -5.89 2.84 20.31
CA PRO A 26 -5.73 3.76 19.20
C PRO A 26 -6.47 5.06 19.52
N VAL A 27 -5.72 6.13 19.77
CA VAL A 27 -6.25 7.49 19.83
C VAL A 27 -6.11 8.07 18.43
N HIS A 28 -7.22 8.56 17.87
CA HIS A 28 -7.17 9.26 16.59
C HIS A 28 -6.28 10.51 16.76
N TYR A 29 -5.22 10.58 15.96
CA TYR A 29 -4.36 11.73 15.90
C TYR A 29 -5.02 12.76 15.00
N ASP A 30 -5.53 13.84 15.59
CA ASP A 30 -6.13 14.96 14.85
C ASP A 30 -5.08 15.95 14.30
N GLY A 31 -3.78 15.66 14.46
CA GLY A 31 -2.74 16.63 14.18
C GLY A 31 -2.71 17.08 12.73
N ASP A 32 -2.74 18.41 12.59
CA ASP A 32 -2.39 19.32 11.48
C ASP A 32 -2.85 19.01 10.05
N MET A 33 -3.44 17.85 9.78
CA MET A 33 -3.95 17.46 8.47
C MET A 33 -5.46 17.63 8.48
N THR A 34 -5.90 18.83 8.13
CA THR A 34 -7.33 19.14 7.99
C THR A 34 -7.96 18.23 6.95
N GLU A 35 -9.29 18.04 7.00
CA GLU A 35 -10.00 17.32 5.94
C GLU A 35 -9.78 17.94 4.56
N ALA A 36 -9.51 19.25 4.51
CA ALA A 36 -9.12 19.97 3.30
C ALA A 36 -7.76 19.50 2.77
N ASP A 37 -6.74 19.33 3.63
CA ASP A 37 -5.42 18.85 3.21
C ASP A 37 -5.46 17.42 2.67
N LYS A 38 -6.30 16.57 3.28
CA LYS A 38 -6.51 15.20 2.79
C LYS A 38 -7.14 15.19 1.40
N LYS A 39 -8.11 16.07 1.14
CA LYS A 39 -8.73 16.22 -0.19
C LYS A 39 -7.73 16.79 -1.20
N ALA A 40 -6.96 17.81 -0.81
CA ALA A 40 -5.92 18.38 -1.65
C ALA A 40 -4.86 17.34 -2.05
N ALA A 41 -4.38 16.52 -1.10
CA ALA A 41 -3.45 15.44 -1.37
C ALA A 41 -4.03 14.35 -2.30
N GLN A 42 -5.33 14.06 -2.21
CA GLN A 42 -5.99 13.14 -3.14
C GLN A 42 -6.03 13.72 -4.55
N VAL A 43 -6.45 14.98 -4.70
CA VAL A 43 -6.49 15.67 -6.00
C VAL A 43 -5.09 15.72 -6.62
N GLU A 44 -4.07 16.05 -5.83
CA GLU A 44 -2.67 16.07 -6.25
C GLU A 44 -2.22 14.70 -6.76
N ARG A 45 -2.52 13.64 -6.01
CA ARG A 45 -2.23 12.27 -6.42
C ARG A 45 -2.95 11.89 -7.72
N HIS A 46 -4.21 12.30 -7.90
CA HIS A 46 -4.96 12.05 -9.12
C HIS A 46 -4.34 12.81 -10.30
N ARG A 47 -3.91 14.05 -10.12
CA ARG A 47 -3.18 14.82 -11.14
C ARG A 47 -1.85 14.14 -11.51
N GLN A 48 -1.07 13.69 -10.53
CA GLN A 48 0.17 12.94 -10.79
C GLN A 48 -0.10 11.63 -11.55
N ALA A 49 -1.14 10.90 -11.17
CA ALA A 49 -1.52 9.65 -11.85
C ALA A 49 -1.95 9.92 -13.29
N ALA A 50 -2.73 10.97 -13.51
CA ALA A 50 -3.18 11.41 -14.82
C ALA A 50 -1.98 11.74 -15.72
N LEU A 51 -1.01 12.53 -15.23
CA LEU A 51 0.23 12.86 -15.95
C LEU A 51 1.10 11.64 -16.28
N ARG A 52 0.93 10.54 -15.53
CA ARG A 52 1.64 9.26 -15.74
C ARG A 52 0.80 8.23 -16.51
N SER A 53 -0.35 8.63 -17.04
CA SER A 53 -1.19 7.75 -17.85
C SER A 53 -0.53 7.46 -19.20
N SER A 54 -0.81 6.28 -19.75
CA SER A 54 -0.20 5.83 -21.01
C SER A 54 -0.50 6.75 -22.19
N VAL A 55 -1.70 7.35 -22.24
CA VAL A 55 -2.08 8.34 -23.27
C VAL A 55 -1.20 9.59 -23.21
N ILE A 56 -0.97 10.13 -22.01
CA ILE A 56 -0.14 11.33 -21.85
C ILE A 56 1.33 11.02 -22.11
N GLN A 57 1.79 9.83 -21.74
CA GLN A 57 3.14 9.38 -22.07
C GLN A 57 3.36 9.26 -23.58
N GLU A 58 2.40 8.70 -24.31
CA GLU A 58 2.45 8.58 -25.78
C GLU A 58 2.46 9.96 -26.45
N LEU A 59 1.56 10.87 -26.03
CA LEU A 59 1.57 12.25 -26.52
C LEU A 59 2.91 12.94 -26.25
N ARG A 60 3.48 12.76 -25.05
CA ARG A 60 4.80 13.30 -24.73
C ARG A 60 5.87 12.76 -25.67
N GLN A 61 5.85 11.47 -26.00
CA GLN A 61 6.81 10.87 -26.94
C GLN A 61 6.66 11.43 -28.36
N GLN A 62 5.45 11.68 -28.83
CA GLN A 62 5.21 12.24 -30.17
C GLN A 62 5.72 13.68 -30.33
N TYR A 63 5.63 14.48 -29.26
CA TYR A 63 6.05 15.89 -29.29
C TYR A 63 7.43 16.14 -28.67
N SER A 64 8.09 15.12 -28.11
CA SER A 64 9.43 15.25 -27.55
C SER A 64 10.48 14.64 -28.46
N ASP A 65 11.47 15.43 -28.86
CA ASP A 65 12.65 14.97 -29.60
C ASP A 65 13.73 14.34 -28.68
N ALA A 66 13.40 14.08 -27.41
CA ALA A 66 14.34 13.49 -26.46
C ALA A 66 14.53 11.98 -26.76
N PRO A 67 15.77 11.47 -26.80
CA PRO A 67 16.01 10.06 -27.06
C PRO A 67 15.43 9.18 -25.95
N GLU A 68 14.76 8.10 -26.32
CA GLU A 68 14.26 7.09 -25.38
C GLU A 68 15.33 5.99 -25.18
N GLU A 69 15.56 5.58 -23.92
CA GLU A 69 16.42 4.43 -23.61
C GLU A 69 15.70 3.12 -24.00
N ILE A 70 15.95 2.67 -25.23
CA ILE A 70 15.43 1.39 -25.72
C ILE A 70 16.31 0.26 -25.19
N ARG A 71 15.72 -0.68 -24.43
CA ARG A 71 16.41 -1.89 -23.97
C ARG A 71 16.02 -3.09 -24.84
N ASP A 72 16.99 -3.93 -25.21
CA ASP A 72 16.77 -5.10 -26.09
C ASP A 72 15.72 -6.10 -25.59
N LYS A 73 15.55 -6.19 -24.26
CA LYS A 73 14.50 -7.00 -23.62
C LYS A 73 13.33 -6.11 -23.23
N ARG A 74 12.65 -5.52 -24.21
CA ARG A 74 11.32 -4.94 -23.98
C ARG A 74 10.32 -6.08 -23.76
N ASP A 75 10.41 -6.70 -22.60
CA ASP A 75 9.17 -7.17 -22.02
C ASP A 75 8.37 -5.90 -21.69
N PHE A 76 7.12 -5.80 -22.14
CA PHE A 76 6.14 -4.82 -21.65
C PHE A 76 5.80 -5.05 -20.16
N GLN A 77 6.79 -5.45 -19.33
CA GLN A 77 6.70 -5.49 -17.89
C GLN A 77 6.30 -4.10 -17.43
N SER A 78 5.51 -4.04 -16.37
CA SER A 78 5.01 -2.78 -15.88
C SER A 78 6.19 -1.82 -15.60
N GLU A 79 6.09 -0.56 -16.02
CA GLU A 79 7.08 0.47 -15.63
C GLU A 79 7.34 0.45 -14.12
N ARG A 80 6.34 0.04 -13.34
CA ARG A 80 6.41 -0.16 -11.91
C ARG A 80 7.43 -1.24 -11.51
N GLU A 81 7.41 -2.41 -12.14
CA GLU A 81 8.40 -3.46 -11.89
C GLU A 81 9.81 -3.00 -12.27
N SER A 82 9.94 -2.24 -13.37
CA SER A 82 11.20 -1.62 -13.78
C SER A 82 11.72 -0.63 -12.72
N ARG A 83 10.84 0.20 -12.16
CA ARG A 83 11.21 1.11 -11.05
C ARG A 83 11.61 0.35 -9.80
N GLU A 84 10.83 -0.64 -9.38
CA GLU A 84 11.18 -1.45 -8.20
C GLU A 84 12.51 -2.19 -8.37
N GLU A 85 12.80 -2.67 -9.59
CA GLU A 85 14.08 -3.28 -9.92
C GLU A 85 15.23 -2.27 -9.94
N LEU A 86 15.01 -1.07 -10.48
CA LEU A 86 15.97 0.02 -10.46
C LEU A 86 16.29 0.44 -9.01
N HIS A 87 15.26 0.65 -8.19
CA HIS A 87 15.43 0.96 -6.77
C HIS A 87 16.25 -0.10 -6.03
N ARG A 88 16.00 -1.38 -6.31
CA ARG A 88 16.80 -2.47 -5.75
C ARG A 88 18.26 -2.39 -6.20
N LYS A 89 18.52 -2.21 -7.51
CA LYS A 89 19.89 -2.07 -8.04
C LYS A 89 20.63 -0.91 -7.39
N ASN A 90 20.01 0.27 -7.36
CA ASN A 90 20.60 1.47 -6.77
C ASN A 90 20.93 1.26 -5.29
N TYR A 91 20.06 0.56 -4.53
CA TYR A 91 20.34 0.22 -3.14
C TYR A 91 21.53 -0.75 -3.02
N GLU A 92 21.54 -1.84 -3.80
CA GLU A 92 22.63 -2.82 -3.81
C GLU A 92 23.98 -2.16 -4.14
N GLU A 93 24.01 -1.24 -5.11
CA GLU A 93 25.20 -0.46 -5.50
C GLU A 93 25.63 0.53 -4.40
N SER A 94 24.68 1.26 -3.82
CA SER A 94 24.99 2.25 -2.77
C SER A 94 25.54 1.63 -1.49
N MET A 95 25.08 0.42 -1.15
CA MET A 95 25.48 -0.29 0.07
C MET A 95 26.51 -1.38 -0.21
N MET A 96 26.87 -1.61 -1.47
CA MET A 96 27.74 -2.70 -1.92
C MET A 96 27.32 -4.09 -1.38
N VAL A 97 26.01 -4.32 -1.24
CA VAL A 97 25.44 -5.54 -0.64
C VAL A 97 24.31 -6.06 -1.50
N ARG A 98 24.36 -7.36 -1.85
CA ARG A 98 23.30 -8.02 -2.61
C ARG A 98 22.13 -8.42 -1.71
N LEU A 99 20.90 -8.08 -2.13
CA LEU A 99 19.69 -8.41 -1.38
C LEU A 99 19.11 -9.78 -1.79
N ASN A 100 18.76 -10.58 -0.79
CA ASN A 100 18.13 -11.88 -1.00
C ASN A 100 16.63 -11.71 -1.29
N VAL A 101 16.15 -12.29 -2.39
CA VAL A 101 14.73 -12.25 -2.74
C VAL A 101 14.01 -13.49 -2.17
N PRO A 102 12.99 -13.33 -1.33
CA PRO A 102 12.24 -14.45 -0.78
C PRO A 102 11.47 -15.20 -1.89
N LYS A 103 11.25 -16.51 -1.70
CA LYS A 103 10.64 -17.39 -2.71
C LYS A 103 9.25 -16.91 -3.16
N HIS A 104 8.43 -16.41 -2.23
CA HIS A 104 7.08 -15.92 -2.55
C HIS A 104 7.10 -14.71 -3.51
N GLN A 105 8.06 -13.79 -3.32
CA GLN A 105 8.21 -12.61 -4.17
C GLN A 105 8.73 -13.01 -5.55
N ARG A 106 9.68 -13.95 -5.62
CA ARG A 106 10.13 -14.53 -6.90
C ARG A 106 8.98 -15.17 -7.69
N ASN A 107 8.13 -15.96 -7.03
CA ASN A 107 7.00 -16.60 -7.69
C ASN A 107 5.89 -15.61 -8.09
N ALA A 108 5.70 -14.52 -7.33
CA ALA A 108 4.81 -13.44 -7.73
C ALA A 108 5.30 -12.76 -9.01
N ARG A 109 6.60 -12.42 -9.09
CA ARG A 109 7.21 -11.84 -10.29
C ARG A 109 7.07 -12.74 -11.51
N LYS A 110 7.44 -14.03 -11.38
CA LYS A 110 7.28 -15.00 -12.49
C LYS A 110 5.84 -15.07 -13.01
N ARG A 111 4.85 -15.05 -12.12
CA ARG A 111 3.43 -15.03 -12.51
C ARG A 111 3.01 -13.72 -13.19
N GLY A 112 3.55 -12.59 -12.74
CA GLY A 112 3.35 -11.29 -13.40
C GLY A 112 3.91 -11.28 -14.82
N MET A 113 5.13 -11.80 -15.00
CA MET A 113 5.79 -11.86 -16.31
C MET A 113 5.04 -12.74 -17.32
N MET A 114 4.44 -13.85 -16.86
CA MET A 114 3.67 -14.76 -17.73
C MET A 114 2.24 -14.29 -18.00
N SER A 115 1.77 -13.26 -17.30
CA SER A 115 0.39 -12.79 -17.45
C SER A 115 0.30 -11.71 -18.53
N MET A 116 -0.38 -12.03 -19.63
CA MET A 116 -0.75 -11.06 -20.67
C MET A 116 -1.56 -9.87 -20.13
N SER A 117 -2.12 -9.99 -18.92
CA SER A 117 -2.79 -8.89 -18.23
C SER A 117 -1.90 -7.66 -18.04
N ASN A 118 -0.57 -7.82 -17.92
CA ASN A 118 0.33 -6.69 -17.72
C ASN A 118 0.46 -5.86 -19.02
N GLN A 119 0.54 -6.53 -20.17
CA GLN A 119 0.65 -5.91 -21.49
C GLN A 119 -0.62 -5.15 -21.88
N LEU A 120 -1.79 -5.72 -21.58
CA LEU A 120 -3.08 -5.08 -21.86
C LEU A 120 -3.39 -3.94 -20.88
N SER A 121 -2.68 -3.87 -19.75
CA SER A 121 -2.96 -2.88 -18.73
C SER A 121 -2.57 -1.46 -19.11
N SER A 122 -1.59 -1.26 -20.01
CA SER A 122 -1.29 0.09 -20.56
C SER A 122 -2.39 0.55 -21.50
N ILE A 123 -2.92 -0.36 -22.30
CA ILE A 123 -3.97 -0.09 -23.29
C ILE A 123 -5.28 0.33 -22.59
N THR A 124 -5.67 -0.30 -21.48
CA THR A 124 -6.98 -0.02 -20.84
C THR A 124 -6.95 1.12 -19.79
N ARG A 125 -5.82 1.83 -19.60
CA ARG A 125 -5.68 2.90 -18.58
C ARG A 125 -6.15 4.29 -19.05
N PHE A 126 -7.35 4.38 -19.60
CA PHE A 126 -7.97 5.66 -19.99
C PHE A 126 -8.67 6.39 -18.83
N GLY A 127 -8.89 5.73 -17.70
CA GLY A 127 -9.57 6.36 -16.56
C GLY A 127 -8.73 7.39 -15.82
N ASP A 128 -7.41 7.37 -15.97
CA ASP A 128 -6.51 8.24 -15.20
C ASP A 128 -6.49 9.69 -15.76
N ILE A 129 -6.81 9.91 -17.05
CA ILE A 129 -6.79 11.26 -17.68
C ILE A 129 -7.96 12.17 -17.27
N THR A 130 -9.03 11.61 -16.70
CA THR A 130 -10.24 12.36 -16.36
C THR A 130 -9.96 13.49 -15.36
N ALA A 131 -8.97 13.31 -14.49
CA ALA A 131 -8.53 14.33 -13.54
C ALA A 131 -7.83 15.54 -14.19
N LEU A 132 -7.38 15.44 -15.45
CA LEU A 132 -6.74 16.53 -16.20
C LEU A 132 -7.69 17.19 -17.21
N THR A 133 -8.56 16.41 -17.85
CA THR A 133 -9.46 16.92 -18.91
C THR A 133 -10.69 17.64 -18.37
N GLY A 134 -10.89 17.68 -17.04
CA GLY A 134 -12.01 18.39 -16.41
C GLY A 134 -13.39 17.84 -16.78
N GLY A 135 -13.44 16.69 -17.46
CA GLY A 135 -14.67 16.00 -17.79
C GLY A 135 -15.35 15.57 -16.50
N GLU A 136 -16.60 15.97 -16.32
CA GLU A 136 -17.49 15.54 -15.24
C GLU A 136 -17.64 14.02 -15.31
N GLY A 137 -16.74 13.32 -14.62
CA GLY A 137 -16.42 11.93 -14.91
C GLY A 137 -16.07 11.16 -13.67
N GLY A 138 -16.98 11.24 -12.70
CA GLY A 138 -17.31 10.18 -11.74
C GLY A 138 -16.21 9.77 -10.77
N ASP A 139 -16.57 9.79 -9.49
CA ASP A 139 -16.11 8.79 -8.54
C ASP A 139 -16.02 7.43 -9.25
N ASN A 140 -14.83 7.04 -9.68
CA ASN A 140 -14.59 5.68 -10.12
C ASN A 140 -14.21 4.95 -8.84
N PRO A 141 -15.14 4.28 -8.14
CA PRO A 141 -14.80 3.58 -6.93
C PRO A 141 -13.90 2.45 -7.36
N ARG A 142 -12.59 2.63 -7.21
CA ARG A 142 -11.63 1.53 -7.26
C ARG A 142 -12.26 0.39 -6.46
N PRO A 143 -12.62 -0.75 -7.07
CA PRO A 143 -13.55 -1.68 -6.45
C PRO A 143 -12.96 -2.09 -5.11
N LYS A 144 -13.57 -1.62 -4.02
CA LYS A 144 -13.12 -1.95 -2.67
C LYS A 144 -13.26 -3.46 -2.56
N ARG A 145 -12.13 -4.17 -2.61
CA ARG A 145 -12.09 -5.62 -2.44
C ARG A 145 -12.78 -5.94 -1.10
N LYS A 146 -14.03 -6.40 -1.15
CA LYS A 146 -14.76 -6.85 0.03
C LYS A 146 -13.94 -8.01 0.61
N LYS A 147 -13.28 -7.78 1.76
CA LYS A 147 -12.61 -8.87 2.51
C LYS A 147 -13.72 -9.84 2.91
N LYS A 148 -13.80 -10.99 2.23
CA LYS A 148 -14.66 -12.10 2.67
C LYS A 148 -14.12 -12.56 4.03
N LEU A 149 -14.85 -12.25 5.10
CA LEU A 149 -14.56 -12.76 6.44
C LEU A 149 -14.82 -14.27 6.39
N MET A 150 -13.76 -15.07 6.29
CA MET A 150 -13.86 -16.52 6.40
C MET A 150 -14.31 -16.86 7.83
N LYS A 151 -15.55 -17.32 8.01
CA LYS A 151 -16.02 -17.83 9.29
C LYS A 151 -15.14 -19.04 9.66
N LYS A 152 -14.36 -18.91 10.73
CA LYS A 152 -13.54 -20.00 11.27
C LYS A 152 -14.47 -20.98 11.97
N ASN A 153 -14.79 -22.10 11.33
CA ASN A 153 -15.54 -23.18 11.96
C ASN A 153 -14.67 -23.81 13.06
N THR A 154 -15.00 -23.55 14.32
CA THR A 154 -14.42 -24.23 15.47
C THR A 154 -14.93 -25.68 15.50
N LYS A 155 -14.06 -26.65 15.20
CA LYS A 155 -14.35 -28.07 15.46
C LYS A 155 -14.57 -28.24 16.96
N ARG A 156 -15.77 -28.66 17.37
CA ARG A 156 -16.03 -29.10 18.75
C ARG A 156 -15.27 -30.41 18.99
N LYS A 157 -14.48 -30.45 20.06
CA LYS A 157 -13.91 -31.66 20.65
C LYS A 157 -14.88 -32.22 21.69
N GLY A 158 -14.96 -33.54 21.77
CA GLY A 158 -15.34 -34.28 22.98
C GLY A 158 -16.75 -34.86 22.97
N GLU A 159 -16.87 -36.10 22.50
CA GLU A 159 -17.82 -37.07 23.07
C GLU A 159 -16.97 -38.32 23.34
N ASP A 160 -16.89 -38.70 24.61
CA ASP A 160 -16.07 -39.80 25.12
C ASP A 160 -16.69 -41.14 24.71
N PHE A 161 -15.95 -41.93 23.92
CA PHE A 161 -16.33 -43.32 23.64
C PHE A 161 -16.11 -44.16 24.91
N LYS A 162 -17.21 -44.52 25.58
CA LYS A 162 -17.23 -45.52 26.66
C LYS A 162 -17.29 -46.92 26.06
N ILE A 163 -16.30 -47.76 26.37
CA ILE A 163 -16.25 -49.17 26.01
C ILE A 163 -16.95 -49.99 27.12
N PRO A 164 -17.89 -50.89 26.82
CA PRO A 164 -18.48 -51.78 27.83
C PRO A 164 -17.56 -52.96 28.15
N HIS A 165 -17.63 -53.42 29.41
CA HIS A 165 -16.90 -54.54 30.00
C HIS A 165 -17.23 -55.90 29.37
#